data_AF-A0A7C8EQW1-F1
#
_entry.id   AF-A0A7C8EQW1-F1
#
_cell.length_a   1.000
_cell.length_b   1.000
_cell.length_c   1.000
_cell.angle_alpha   90.00
_cell.angle_beta   90.00
_cell.angle_gamma   90.00
#
_symmetry.space_group_name_H-M   'P 1'
#
loop_
_entity.id
_entity.type
_entity.pdbx_description
1 polymer ?
#
loop_
_entity_poly.entity_id
_entity_poly.type
_entity_poly.pdbx_seq_one_letter_code
_entity_poly.pdbx_strand_id
1 'polypeptide(L)'
;MTERRQTMLLIDFDPEEAQALRARMASWNCIEVTTDRLDEREVRACSPDAVAVSARKKEKQAVVRTCLEIRNRREFRNVPLLAVITRYQMHIGNEVRRIADSDFLIAPLDEATVEERLSHSGEPPTPTQN
;
A
#
# COMPACT_ATOMS: atom_id res chain seq x y z
N MET A 1 -28.30 -6.25 2.03
CA MET A 1 -27.18 -5.68 1.24
C MET A 1 -25.93 -6.30 1.82
N THR A 2 -25.22 -7.15 1.08
CA THR A 2 -23.99 -7.78 1.59
C THR A 2 -22.93 -6.69 1.66
N GLU A 3 -22.53 -6.28 2.86
CA GLU A 3 -21.47 -5.30 3.05
C GLU A 3 -20.18 -5.86 2.42
N ARG A 4 -19.74 -5.22 1.33
CA ARG A 4 -18.48 -5.58 0.69
C ARG A 4 -17.36 -5.12 1.61
N ARG A 5 -16.60 -6.08 2.14
CA ARG A 5 -15.36 -5.78 2.86
C ARG A 5 -14.35 -5.14 1.90
N GLN A 6 -13.73 -4.06 2.35
CA GLN A 6 -12.64 -3.42 1.62
C GLN A 6 -11.48 -4.42 1.47
N THR A 7 -10.85 -4.43 0.31
CA THR A 7 -9.78 -5.37 -0.04
C THR A 7 -8.46 -4.64 -0.19
N MET A 8 -7.44 -5.09 0.53
CA MET A 8 -6.07 -4.59 0.41
C MET A 8 -5.14 -5.68 -0.09
N LEU A 9 -4.36 -5.39 -1.12
CA LEU A 9 -3.25 -6.27 -1.53
C LEU A 9 -2.01 -5.96 -0.71
N LEU A 10 -1.41 -6.98 -0.12
CA LEU A 10 -0.17 -6.92 0.65
C LEU A 10 0.96 -7.50 -0.21
N ILE A 11 1.79 -6.62 -0.78
CA ILE A 11 2.88 -7.00 -1.68
C ILE A 11 4.19 -7.10 -0.91
N ASP A 12 4.83 -8.27 -1.05
CA ASP A 12 6.15 -8.60 -0.49
C ASP A 12 6.26 -8.49 1.04
N PHE A 13 5.13 -8.51 1.74
CA PHE A 13 5.11 -8.71 3.19
C PHE A 13 5.69 -10.07 3.55
N ASP A 14 6.36 -10.17 4.69
CA ASP A 14 6.62 -11.48 5.27
C ASP A 14 5.35 -12.00 5.98
N PRO A 15 5.22 -13.34 6.16
CA PRO A 15 4.00 -13.92 6.70
C PRO A 15 3.64 -13.42 8.10
N GLU A 16 4.63 -13.08 8.92
CA GLU A 16 4.40 -12.58 10.29
C GLU A 16 3.87 -11.14 10.27
N GLU A 17 4.46 -10.27 9.45
CA GLU A 17 3.98 -8.90 9.21
C GLU A 17 2.56 -8.91 8.63
N ALA A 18 2.30 -9.76 7.64
CA ALA A 18 0.98 -9.88 7.02
C ALA A 18 -0.08 -10.42 8.00
N GLN A 19 0.27 -11.41 8.83
CA GLN A 19 -0.61 -11.94 9.85
C GLN A 19 -0.91 -10.90 10.93
N ALA A 20 0.10 -10.16 11.39
CA ALA A 20 -0.07 -9.08 12.34
C ALA A 20 -0.95 -7.95 11.76
N LEU A 21 -0.78 -7.62 10.48
CA LEU A 21 -1.59 -6.61 9.81
C LEU A 21 -3.05 -7.05 9.70
N ARG A 22 -3.32 -8.30 9.31
CA ARG A 22 -4.69 -8.86 9.29
C ARG A 22 -5.38 -8.81 10.64
N ALA A 23 -4.64 -9.09 11.71
CA ALA A 23 -5.18 -9.02 13.07
C ALA A 23 -5.57 -7.57 13.46
N ARG A 24 -4.85 -6.57 12.94
CA ARG A 24 -5.10 -5.14 13.19
C ARG A 24 -6.11 -4.50 12.23
N MET A 25 -6.35 -5.12 11.08
CA MET A 25 -7.28 -4.67 10.03
C MET A 25 -8.41 -5.68 9.83
N ALA A 26 -9.11 -6.02 10.91
CA ALA A 26 -10.08 -7.11 10.92
C ALA A 26 -11.31 -6.86 10.02
N SER A 27 -11.63 -5.59 9.71
CA SER A 27 -12.73 -5.25 8.79
C SER A 27 -12.33 -5.39 7.31
N TRP A 28 -11.02 -5.42 7.03
CA TRP A 28 -10.46 -5.53 5.69
C TRP A 28 -10.18 -6.99 5.29
N ASN A 29 -10.29 -7.25 3.99
CA ASN A 29 -9.82 -8.47 3.37
C ASN A 29 -8.39 -8.25 2.86
N CYS A 30 -7.38 -8.67 3.63
CA CYS A 30 -5.98 -8.54 3.24
C CYS A 30 -5.48 -9.78 2.49
N ILE A 31 -5.12 -9.60 1.22
CA ILE A 31 -4.63 -10.66 0.33
C ILE A 31 -3.12 -10.49 0.14
N GLU A 32 -2.35 -11.50 0.52
CA GLU A 32 -0.90 -11.51 0.28
C GLU A 32 -0.59 -11.88 -1.17
N VAL A 33 0.30 -11.13 -1.78
CA VAL A 33 0.79 -11.34 -3.13
C VAL A 33 2.28 -11.04 -3.17
N THR A 34 3.02 -11.72 -4.04
CA THR A 34 4.41 -11.37 -4.34
C THR A 34 4.46 -10.56 -5.63
N THR A 35 5.44 -9.69 -5.78
CA THR A 35 5.56 -8.86 -6.99
C THR A 35 5.60 -9.71 -8.28
N ASP A 36 6.28 -10.86 -8.23
CA ASP A 36 6.38 -11.81 -9.35
C ASP A 36 5.06 -12.55 -9.69
N ARG A 37 4.07 -12.51 -8.79
CA ARG A 37 2.78 -13.21 -8.92
C ARG A 37 1.59 -12.27 -9.03
N LEU A 38 1.82 -10.98 -9.30
CA LEU A 38 0.74 -10.06 -9.64
C LEU A 38 0.13 -10.45 -10.99
N ASP A 39 -0.83 -11.37 -10.98
CA ASP A 39 -1.61 -11.77 -12.15
C ASP A 39 -2.78 -10.80 -12.38
N GLU A 40 -2.94 -10.34 -13.62
CA GLU A 40 -3.99 -9.41 -14.02
C GLU A 40 -5.39 -9.92 -13.68
N ARG A 41 -5.63 -11.23 -13.83
CA ARG A 41 -6.94 -11.84 -13.57
C ARG A 41 -7.27 -11.84 -12.08
N GLU A 42 -6.29 -12.13 -11.23
CA GLU A 42 -6.47 -12.11 -9.78
C GLU A 42 -6.78 -10.70 -9.28
N VAL A 43 -6.06 -9.70 -9.79
CA VAL A 43 -6.29 -8.29 -9.45
C VAL A 43 -7.68 -7.81 -9.87
N ARG A 44 -8.13 -8.19 -11.08
CA ARG A 44 -9.49 -7.85 -11.54
C ARG A 44 -10.56 -8.57 -10.74
N ALA A 45 -10.34 -9.83 -10.39
CA ALA A 45 -11.28 -10.62 -9.60
C ALA A 45 -11.43 -10.07 -8.17
N CYS A 46 -10.33 -9.62 -7.54
CA CYS A 46 -10.38 -9.08 -6.18
C CYS A 46 -10.77 -7.59 -6.13
N SER A 47 -10.53 -6.83 -7.21
CA SER A 47 -10.86 -5.41 -7.33
C SER A 47 -10.40 -4.61 -6.10
N PRO A 48 -9.08 -4.48 -5.88
CA PRO A 48 -8.55 -3.96 -4.61
C PRO A 48 -8.87 -2.48 -4.41
N ASP A 49 -9.19 -2.13 -3.17
CA ASP A 49 -9.44 -0.75 -2.73
C ASP A 49 -8.13 -0.02 -2.40
N ALA A 50 -7.07 -0.78 -2.05
CA ALA A 50 -5.74 -0.24 -1.81
C ALA A 50 -4.66 -1.31 -2.05
N VAL A 51 -3.43 -0.85 -2.30
CA VAL A 51 -2.24 -1.70 -2.39
C VAL A 51 -1.21 -1.22 -1.37
N ALA A 52 -0.71 -2.14 -0.55
CA ALA A 52 0.38 -1.91 0.38
C ALA A 52 1.63 -2.68 -0.09
N VAL A 53 2.79 -2.04 -0.09
CA VAL A 53 4.08 -2.67 -0.45
C VAL A 53 5.03 -2.59 0.73
N SER A 54 5.51 -3.73 1.24
CA SER A 54 6.43 -3.74 2.41
C SER A 54 7.85 -3.34 2.02
N ALA A 55 8.41 -2.35 2.72
CA ALA A 55 9.81 -1.99 2.63
C ALA A 55 10.69 -2.93 3.45
N ARG A 56 10.95 -4.10 2.88
CA ARG A 56 11.90 -5.07 3.44
C ARG A 56 13.22 -4.37 3.78
N LYS A 57 13.72 -4.62 4.99
CA LYS A 57 14.92 -3.97 5.55
C LYS A 57 16.17 -4.06 4.68
N LYS A 58 16.26 -5.05 3.78
CA LYS A 58 17.49 -5.37 3.03
C LYS A 58 17.61 -4.69 1.67
N GLU A 59 16.52 -4.23 1.06
CA GLU A 59 16.55 -3.72 -0.33
C GLU A 59 15.76 -2.42 -0.49
N LYS A 60 16.40 -1.30 -0.16
CA LYS A 60 15.79 0.04 -0.20
C LYS A 60 15.22 0.40 -1.58
N GLN A 61 15.95 0.07 -2.65
CA GLN A 61 15.53 0.35 -4.02
C GLN A 61 14.42 -0.58 -4.51
N ALA A 62 14.23 -1.73 -3.87
CA ALA A 62 13.21 -2.70 -4.30
C ALA A 62 11.80 -2.11 -4.13
N VAL A 63 11.49 -1.45 -3.01
CA VAL A 63 10.13 -0.89 -2.82
C VAL A 63 9.77 0.19 -3.82
N VAL A 64 10.66 1.14 -4.07
CA VAL A 64 10.39 2.24 -5.03
C VAL A 64 10.19 1.66 -6.42
N ARG A 65 11.04 0.69 -6.80
CA ARG A 65 10.93 -0.02 -8.08
C ARG A 65 9.61 -0.80 -8.17
N THR A 66 9.26 -1.58 -7.16
CA THR A 66 7.99 -2.30 -7.08
C THR A 66 6.80 -1.35 -7.19
N CYS A 67 6.86 -0.20 -6.50
CA CYS A 67 5.79 0.80 -6.58
C CYS A 67 5.64 1.36 -7.99
N LEU A 68 6.75 1.68 -8.66
CA LEU A 68 6.75 2.12 -10.06
C LEU A 68 6.20 1.02 -11.00
N GLU A 69 6.64 -0.22 -10.82
CA GLU A 69 6.17 -1.36 -11.62
C GLU A 69 4.65 -1.58 -11.46
N ILE A 70 4.13 -1.49 -10.25
CA ILE A 70 2.68 -1.56 -9.98
C ILE A 70 1.95 -0.38 -10.62
N ARG A 71 2.42 0.86 -10.41
CA ARG A 71 1.76 2.06 -10.94
C ARG A 71 1.70 2.08 -12.47
N ASN A 72 2.68 1.48 -13.14
CA ASN A 72 2.71 1.37 -14.60
C ASN A 72 1.71 0.34 -15.16
N ARG A 73 1.11 -0.51 -14.32
CA ARG A 73 0.06 -1.45 -14.71
C ARG A 73 -1.29 -0.75 -14.76
N ARG A 74 -2.09 -1.04 -15.78
CA ARG A 74 -3.37 -0.33 -16.02
C ARG A 74 -4.40 -0.62 -14.93
N GLU A 75 -4.36 -1.81 -14.36
CA GLU A 75 -5.24 -2.32 -13.32
C GLU A 75 -5.15 -1.51 -12.02
N PHE A 76 -3.98 -0.93 -11.75
CA PHE A 76 -3.70 -0.21 -10.51
C PHE A 76 -3.72 1.31 -10.67
N ARG A 77 -3.96 1.82 -11.88
CA ARG A 77 -3.83 3.26 -12.18
C ARG A 77 -4.63 4.12 -11.22
N ASN A 78 -5.82 3.68 -10.83
CA ASN A 78 -6.73 4.41 -9.94
C ASN A 78 -6.80 3.83 -8.52
N VAL A 79 -5.91 2.88 -8.20
CA VAL A 79 -5.86 2.27 -6.87
C VAL A 79 -4.78 2.99 -6.06
N PRO A 80 -5.08 3.49 -4.84
CA PRO A 80 -4.08 4.06 -3.96
C PRO A 80 -2.96 3.06 -3.66
N LEU A 81 -1.70 3.52 -3.76
CA LEU A 81 -0.52 2.71 -3.50
C LEU A 81 0.23 3.24 -2.30
N LEU A 82 0.46 2.40 -1.31
CA LEU A 82 1.02 2.75 -0.03
C LEU A 82 2.30 1.95 0.19
N ALA A 83 3.45 2.61 0.27
CA ALA A 83 4.66 1.96 0.75
C ALA A 83 4.62 1.88 2.28
N VAL A 84 4.91 0.71 2.83
CA VAL A 84 4.95 0.49 4.28
C VAL A 84 6.40 0.51 4.71
N ILE A 85 6.77 1.57 5.41
CA ILE A 85 8.16 1.85 5.78
C ILE A 85 8.33 1.87 7.30
N THR A 86 9.56 1.81 7.78
CA THR A 86 9.89 2.17 9.16
C THR A 86 10.31 3.64 9.27
N ARG A 87 10.37 4.18 10.49
CA ARG A 87 10.87 5.56 10.74
C ARG A 87 12.29 5.80 10.21
N TYR A 88 13.11 4.76 10.07
CA TYR A 88 14.46 4.87 9.51
C TYR A 88 14.48 4.94 7.97
N GLN A 89 13.35 4.67 7.33
CA GLN A 89 13.18 4.58 5.88
C GLN A 89 12.42 5.80 5.30
N MET A 90 12.37 6.93 6.02
CA MET A 90 11.68 8.14 5.57
C MET A 90 12.13 8.63 4.18
N HIS A 91 13.41 8.44 3.84
CA HIS A 91 13.93 8.73 2.50
C HIS A 91 13.20 7.93 1.40
N ILE A 92 12.87 6.66 1.65
CA ILE A 92 12.09 5.80 0.75
C ILE A 92 10.67 6.35 0.62
N GLY A 93 10.03 6.71 1.74
CA GLY A 93 8.69 7.30 1.72
C GLY A 93 8.62 8.57 0.87
N ASN A 94 9.61 9.45 0.99
CA ASN A 94 9.71 10.66 0.18
C ASN A 94 9.91 10.38 -1.31
N GLU A 95 10.60 9.30 -1.67
CA GLU A 95 10.73 8.87 -3.07
C GLU A 95 9.40 8.31 -3.61
N VAL A 96 8.69 7.50 -2.82
CA VAL A 96 7.39 6.93 -3.20
C VAL A 96 6.34 8.02 -3.40
N ARG A 97 6.34 9.08 -2.58
CA ARG A 97 5.46 10.25 -2.74
C ARG A 97 5.61 10.99 -4.07
N ARG A 98 6.73 10.80 -4.79
CA ARG A 98 6.92 11.40 -6.13
C ARG A 98 6.23 10.59 -7.23
N ILE A 99 5.75 9.39 -6.91
CA ILE A 99 4.98 8.54 -7.81
C ILE A 99 3.51 8.97 -7.73
N ALA A 100 2.84 9.08 -8.88
CA ALA A 100 1.43 9.48 -8.94
C ALA A 100 0.55 8.57 -8.06
N ASP A 101 -0.42 9.17 -7.36
CA ASP A 101 -1.40 8.49 -6.49
C ASP A 101 -0.78 7.47 -5.53
N SER A 102 0.43 7.80 -5.05
CA SER A 102 1.21 6.93 -4.17
C SER A 102 1.68 7.71 -2.94
N ASP A 103 1.65 7.05 -1.79
CA ASP A 103 2.10 7.61 -0.52
C ASP A 103 2.78 6.51 0.30
N PHE A 104 3.13 6.81 1.55
CA PHE A 104 3.67 5.86 2.48
C PHE A 104 3.00 5.93 3.84
N LEU A 105 3.07 4.81 4.54
CA LEU A 105 2.68 4.65 5.93
C LEU A 105 3.88 4.16 6.74
N ILE A 106 3.92 4.54 8.01
CA ILE A 106 4.98 4.14 8.92
C ILE A 106 4.46 2.97 9.76
N ALA A 107 5.12 1.82 9.66
CA ALA A 107 4.85 0.67 10.50
C ALA A 107 5.05 1.00 12.00
N PRO A 108 4.25 0.42 12.90
CA PRO A 108 3.33 -0.68 12.63
C PRO A 108 1.92 -0.18 12.29
N LEU A 109 1.32 -0.69 11.20
CA LEU A 109 0.05 -0.20 10.66
C LEU A 109 -1.19 -0.67 11.42
N ASP A 110 -2.20 0.20 11.50
CA ASP A 110 -3.57 -0.14 11.90
C ASP A 110 -4.59 0.38 10.88
N GLU A 111 -5.81 -0.12 11.02
CA GLU A 111 -6.96 0.19 10.18
C GLU A 111 -7.23 1.70 10.11
N ALA A 112 -7.29 2.39 11.25
CA ALA A 112 -7.56 3.83 11.30
C ALA A 112 -6.53 4.65 10.51
N THR A 113 -5.24 4.31 10.63
CA THR A 113 -4.17 4.98 9.88
C THR A 113 -4.30 4.78 8.37
N VAL A 114 -4.70 3.57 7.94
CA VAL A 114 -4.95 3.27 6.53
C VAL A 114 -6.15 4.07 6.03
N GLU A 115 -7.27 4.03 6.74
CA GLU A 115 -8.51 4.70 6.36
C GLU A 115 -8.35 6.22 6.27
N GLU A 116 -7.68 6.82 7.26
CA GLU A 116 -7.33 8.24 7.24
C GLU A 116 -6.54 8.56 5.97
N ARG A 117 -5.54 7.74 5.64
CA ARG A 117 -4.69 8.02 4.48
C ARG A 117 -5.45 7.88 3.16
N LEU A 118 -6.29 6.87 3.03
CA LEU A 118 -7.09 6.66 1.82
C LEU A 118 -8.14 7.76 1.64
N SER A 119 -8.68 8.30 2.73
CA SER A 119 -9.64 9.41 2.71
C SER A 119 -9.01 10.73 2.26
N HIS A 120 -7.69 10.91 2.48
CA HIS A 120 -6.96 12.13 2.12
C HIS A 120 -6.14 11.99 0.83
N SER A 121 -6.06 10.81 0.22
CA SER A 121 -5.23 10.55 -0.97
C SER A 121 -5.77 11.19 -2.27
N GLY A 122 -6.63 12.20 -2.16
CA GLY A 122 -7.15 13.04 -3.24
C GLY A 122 -6.87 14.55 -3.09
N GLU A 123 -6.25 14.99 -1.99
CA GLU A 123 -5.90 16.41 -1.80
C GLU A 123 -4.37 16.59 -1.72
N PRO A 124 -3.77 17.51 -2.50
CA PRO A 124 -2.37 17.85 -2.35
C PRO A 124 -2.13 18.42 -0.94
N PRO A 125 -0.95 18.18 -0.33
CA PRO A 125 -0.65 18.73 0.98
C PRO A 125 -0.72 20.26 0.92
N THR A 126 -1.63 20.84 1.69
CA THR A 126 -1.71 22.28 1.89
C THR A 126 -0.36 22.75 2.46
N PRO A 127 0.34 23.70 1.84
CA PRO A 127 1.58 24.21 2.42
C PRO A 127 1.25 24.89 3.75
N THR A 128 1.78 24.36 4.83
CA THR A 128 1.79 25.05 6.12
C THR A 128 2.55 26.35 5.93
N GLN A 129 1.81 27.46 5.87
CA GLN A 129 2.40 28.78 5.92
C GLN A 129 2.93 28.99 7.34
N ASN A 130 4.25 29.21 7.44
CA ASN A 130 4.92 29.73 8.62
C ASN A 130 5.36 31.16 8.32
#